data_AF-A0A925SBA2-F1
#
_entry.id   AF-A0A925SBA2-F1
#
_cell.length_a   1.000
_cell.length_b   1.000
_cell.length_c   1.000
_cell.angle_alpha   90.00
_cell.angle_beta   90.00
_cell.angle_gamma   90.00
#
_symmetry.space_group_name_H-M   'P 1'
#
loop_
_entity.id
_entity.type
_entity.pdbx_description
1 polymer ?
#
loop_
_entity_poly.entity_id
_entity_poly.type
_entity_poly.pdbx_seq_one_letter_code
_entity_poly.pdbx_strand_id
1 'polypeptide(L)'
;MNLRAIGIVSLALNLLLGAAIIALLRLGPAQPSSVVRVIRALPASTNDRIRTVSTNVIEARAFRWSDLESEDYHVYIANLRAADCPEKSIRQIISADIHQLYETRMELPVEGEGFWLTGNRRRELERTAQARRDALREEKRALLSELLGSPMDPWELQKETGSEPEVDLILGFISASQADRVMDAILQSQCGFRSFEQSLDDILTPEDDSVVRTKVDAFQAELASFLSPQEMVELKLRVADVMKNLFGQRIPLAGISGAEYREITRIEAQEGDVFATILNAKTDSPDPSEINEDIVREQLEEFLGPKKFAAYERAGDPRFREPYEIGRQFSLPVETSIRVYELRKLAENEWTQASSAEDISADDLAQQRRRVAAEARAGLEKVLRGKPLEEYLKRDPFWFRISRDTQPGTSGAPAQ
;
A
#
# COMPACT_ATOMS: atom_id res chain seq x y z
N MET A 1 -21.96 -22.17 27.76
CA MET A 1 -21.05 -23.22 27.24
C MET A 1 -20.08 -23.60 28.35
N ASN A 2 -20.04 -24.87 28.78
CA ASN A 2 -19.37 -25.27 30.03
C ASN A 2 -17.83 -25.24 29.87
N LEU A 3 -17.11 -24.50 30.73
CA LEU A 3 -15.64 -24.39 30.71
C LEU A 3 -14.90 -25.73 30.67
N ARG A 4 -15.51 -26.78 31.24
CA ARG A 4 -15.00 -28.16 31.18
C ARG A 4 -14.96 -28.74 29.76
N ALA A 5 -15.95 -28.41 28.93
CA ALA A 5 -15.98 -28.85 27.53
C ALA A 5 -14.92 -28.13 26.70
N ILE A 6 -14.67 -26.84 26.96
CA ILE A 6 -13.61 -26.07 26.29
C ILE A 6 -12.22 -26.63 26.64
N GLY A 7 -12.00 -26.98 27.91
CA GLY A 7 -10.74 -27.59 28.35
C GLY A 7 -10.45 -28.94 27.69
N ILE A 8 -11.48 -29.80 27.55
CA ILE A 8 -11.33 -31.12 26.91
C ILE A 8 -11.05 -30.97 25.41
N VAL A 9 -11.73 -30.05 24.73
CA VAL A 9 -11.50 -29.79 23.30
C VAL A 9 -10.09 -29.24 23.06
N SER A 10 -9.62 -28.31 23.89
CA SER A 10 -8.27 -27.76 23.79
C SER A 10 -7.20 -28.84 24.00
N LEU A 11 -7.38 -29.72 24.98
CA LEU A 11 -6.45 -30.82 25.24
C LEU A 11 -6.41 -31.81 24.07
N ALA A 12 -7.57 -32.15 23.50
CA ALA A 12 -7.64 -33.04 22.34
C ALA A 12 -6.97 -32.43 21.09
N LEU A 13 -7.14 -31.12 20.88
CA LEU A 13 -6.54 -30.41 19.76
C LEU A 13 -5.00 -30.35 19.88
N ASN A 14 -4.48 -30.08 21.08
CA ASN A 14 -3.04 -30.05 21.33
C ASN A 14 -2.40 -31.44 21.16
N LEU A 15 -3.09 -32.52 21.56
CA LEU A 15 -2.61 -33.89 21.35
C LEU A 15 -2.61 -34.29 19.87
N LEU A 16 -3.62 -33.87 19.10
CA LEU A 16 -3.66 -34.06 17.65
C LEU A 16 -2.53 -33.30 16.94
N LEU A 17 -2.26 -32.06 17.37
CA LEU A 17 -1.17 -31.26 16.83
C LEU A 17 0.19 -31.89 17.13
N GLY A 18 0.40 -32.37 18.35
CA GLY A 18 1.61 -33.11 18.73
C GLY A 18 1.83 -34.38 17.91
N ALA A 19 0.76 -35.15 17.67
CA ALA A 19 0.82 -36.35 16.83
C ALA A 19 1.12 -36.02 15.36
N ALA A 20 0.56 -34.93 14.82
CA ALA A 20 0.81 -34.47 13.46
C ALA A 20 2.27 -34.03 13.26
N ILE A 21 2.85 -33.31 14.23
CA ILE A 21 4.27 -32.90 14.20
C ILE A 21 5.19 -34.12 14.22
N ILE A 22 4.89 -35.12 15.06
CA ILE A 22 5.69 -36.37 15.11
C ILE A 22 5.57 -37.14 13.79
N ALA A 23 4.39 -37.15 13.15
CA ALA A 23 4.21 -37.77 11.84
C ALA A 23 5.02 -37.03 10.76
N LEU A 24 4.97 -35.71 10.73
CA LEU A 24 5.74 -34.87 9.79
C LEU A 24 7.25 -35.02 9.98
N LEU A 25 7.74 -35.17 11.21
CA LEU A 25 9.17 -35.41 11.47
C LEU A 25 9.62 -36.83 11.09
N ARG A 26 8.69 -37.78 10.95
CA ARG A 26 8.99 -39.16 10.47
C ARG A 26 8.90 -39.31 8.97
N LEU A 27 8.21 -38.42 8.27
CA LEU A 27 8.32 -38.29 6.82
C LEU A 27 9.59 -37.48 6.52
N GLY A 28 10.73 -38.16 6.44
CA GLY A 28 11.99 -37.55 6.01
C GLY A 28 11.84 -36.84 4.65
N PRO A 29 12.68 -35.83 4.36
CA PRO A 29 12.54 -34.99 3.19
C PRO A 29 12.56 -35.83 1.91
N ALA A 30 11.56 -35.60 1.05
CA ALA A 30 11.50 -36.18 -0.28
C ALA A 30 12.76 -35.79 -1.07
N GLN A 31 13.49 -36.79 -1.58
CA GLN A 31 14.67 -36.54 -2.42
C GLN A 31 14.23 -35.77 -3.67
N PRO A 32 14.92 -34.66 -4.04
CA PRO A 32 14.65 -33.99 -5.29
C PRO A 32 15.10 -34.88 -6.46
N SER A 33 14.15 -35.15 -7.37
CA SER A 33 14.36 -35.89 -8.61
C SER A 33 15.51 -35.30 -9.40
N SER A 34 16.61 -36.03 -9.50
CA SER A 34 17.72 -35.70 -10.38
C SER A 34 17.32 -35.97 -11.83
N VAL A 35 17.16 -34.90 -12.61
CA VAL A 35 17.04 -35.01 -14.08
C VAL A 35 18.40 -35.46 -14.61
N VAL A 36 18.54 -36.76 -14.86
CA VAL A 36 19.72 -37.33 -15.51
C VAL A 36 19.72 -36.91 -16.98
N ARG A 37 20.62 -35.99 -17.34
CA ARG A 37 20.93 -35.65 -18.73
C ARG A 37 21.76 -36.79 -19.32
N VAL A 38 21.15 -37.63 -20.16
CA VAL A 38 21.85 -38.72 -20.85
C VAL A 38 22.81 -38.13 -21.88
N ILE A 39 24.11 -38.13 -21.58
CA ILE A 39 25.15 -37.88 -22.59
C ILE A 39 25.40 -39.20 -23.32
N ARG A 40 25.16 -39.19 -24.64
CA ARG A 40 25.39 -40.32 -25.54
C ARG A 40 26.90 -40.59 -25.64
N ALA A 41 27.37 -41.70 -25.06
CA ALA A 41 28.73 -42.17 -25.24
C ALA A 41 28.90 -42.83 -26.63
N LEU A 42 29.93 -42.44 -27.38
CA LEU A 42 30.41 -43.18 -28.55
C LEU A 42 31.23 -44.41 -28.09
N PRO A 43 31.24 -45.51 -28.87
CA PRO A 43 31.89 -46.75 -28.48
C PRO A 43 33.41 -46.65 -28.47
N ALA A 44 34.00 -47.29 -27.46
CA ALA A 44 35.43 -47.36 -27.20
C ALA A 44 36.19 -48.18 -28.27
N SER A 45 37.32 -47.63 -28.74
CA SER A 45 38.35 -48.40 -29.41
C SER A 45 39.33 -48.96 -28.39
N THR A 46 39.58 -50.26 -28.51
CA THR A 46 40.37 -51.12 -27.63
C THR A 46 41.88 -50.89 -27.80
N ASN A 47 42.63 -51.18 -26.73
CA ASN A 47 44.09 -51.28 -26.60
C ASN A 47 44.91 -49.98 -26.71
N ASP A 48 45.55 -49.56 -25.62
CA ASP A 48 46.96 -49.94 -25.38
C ASP A 48 47.41 -49.56 -23.96
N ARG A 49 48.19 -50.45 -23.33
CA ARG A 49 49.12 -50.27 -22.21
C ARG A 49 48.70 -49.40 -21.01
N ILE A 50 48.48 -50.10 -19.89
CA ILE A 50 48.61 -49.57 -18.53
C ILE A 50 50.03 -49.01 -18.36
N ARG A 51 50.19 -47.70 -18.58
CA ARG A 51 51.21 -46.90 -17.91
C ARG A 51 50.56 -46.41 -16.62
N THR A 52 51.07 -46.85 -15.48
CA THR A 52 50.88 -46.17 -14.20
C THR A 52 51.44 -44.76 -14.33
N VAL A 53 50.61 -43.84 -14.81
CA VAL A 53 50.80 -42.41 -14.63
C VAL A 53 50.44 -42.17 -13.17
N SER A 54 51.43 -41.81 -12.35
CA SER A 54 51.15 -41.14 -11.08
C SER A 54 50.43 -39.85 -11.42
N THR A 55 49.10 -39.89 -11.47
CA THR A 55 48.30 -38.68 -11.36
C THR A 55 48.59 -38.15 -9.98
N ASN A 56 49.28 -37.02 -9.91
CA ASN A 56 49.17 -36.15 -8.75
C ASN A 56 47.68 -35.93 -8.57
N VAL A 57 47.07 -36.61 -7.59
CA VAL A 57 45.79 -36.21 -7.06
C VAL A 57 46.10 -34.88 -6.39
N ILE A 58 45.96 -33.80 -7.15
CA ILE A 58 45.72 -32.50 -6.56
C ILE A 58 44.38 -32.73 -5.87
N GLU A 59 44.42 -32.92 -4.54
CA GLU A 59 43.22 -32.85 -3.72
C GLU A 59 42.59 -31.51 -4.07
N ALA A 60 41.54 -31.54 -4.89
CA ALA A 60 40.71 -30.38 -5.12
C ALA A 60 40.21 -30.01 -3.72
N ARG A 61 40.78 -28.95 -3.17
CA ARG A 61 40.49 -28.47 -1.82
C ARG A 61 38.98 -28.41 -1.71
N ALA A 62 38.41 -29.22 -0.81
CA ALA A 62 36.97 -29.30 -0.67
C ALA A 62 36.42 -27.89 -0.45
N PHE A 63 35.44 -27.49 -1.26
CA PHE A 63 34.83 -26.18 -1.18
C PHE A 63 34.33 -25.90 0.24
N ARG A 64 34.71 -24.76 0.80
CA ARG A 64 34.25 -24.29 2.12
C ARG A 64 33.66 -22.91 1.97
N TRP A 65 32.47 -22.70 2.55
CA TRP A 65 31.80 -21.40 2.56
C TRP A 65 32.62 -20.31 3.27
N SER A 66 33.42 -20.70 4.26
CA SER A 66 34.36 -19.80 4.95
C SER A 66 35.45 -19.22 4.03
N ASP A 67 35.69 -19.82 2.86
CA ASP A 67 36.67 -19.32 1.90
C ASP A 67 36.05 -18.26 0.96
N LEU A 68 34.72 -18.07 1.00
CA LEU A 68 34.00 -17.04 0.26
C LEU A 68 33.71 -15.81 1.09
N GLU A 69 33.14 -16.00 2.28
CA GLU A 69 32.69 -14.93 3.17
C GLU A 69 33.88 -14.19 3.82
N SER A 70 33.79 -12.87 3.87
CA SER A 70 34.81 -12.00 4.45
C SER A 70 34.14 -10.78 5.07
N GLU A 71 34.67 -10.28 6.19
CA GLU A 71 34.19 -9.05 6.82
C GLU A 71 34.39 -7.82 5.91
N ASP A 72 35.41 -7.85 5.06
CA ASP A 72 35.61 -6.84 4.01
C ASP A 72 34.79 -7.21 2.76
N TYR A 73 33.79 -6.39 2.46
CA TYR A 73 32.92 -6.56 1.29
C TYR A 73 33.66 -6.53 -0.05
N HIS A 74 34.77 -5.80 -0.19
CA HIS A 74 35.56 -5.81 -1.43
C HIS A 74 36.20 -7.18 -1.66
N VAL A 75 36.73 -7.78 -0.59
CA VAL A 75 37.28 -9.14 -0.62
C VAL A 75 36.18 -10.17 -0.82
N TYR A 76 35.03 -10.00 -0.17
CA TYR A 76 33.88 -10.90 -0.33
C TYR A 76 33.38 -10.92 -1.78
N ILE A 77 33.21 -9.74 -2.41
CA ILE A 77 32.83 -9.62 -3.82
C ILE A 77 33.88 -10.27 -4.72
N ALA A 78 35.18 -10.04 -4.47
CA ALA A 78 36.26 -10.65 -5.25
C ALA A 78 36.23 -12.19 -5.15
N ASN A 79 35.99 -12.74 -3.97
CA ASN A 79 35.87 -14.19 -3.76
C ASN A 79 34.65 -14.77 -4.47
N LEU A 80 33.50 -14.08 -4.43
CA LEU A 80 32.29 -14.49 -5.15
C LEU A 80 32.51 -14.48 -6.67
N ARG A 81 33.20 -13.47 -7.21
CA ARG A 81 33.58 -13.42 -8.63
C ARG A 81 34.57 -14.53 -9.00
N ALA A 82 35.54 -14.82 -8.13
CA ALA A 82 36.50 -15.91 -8.33
C ALA A 82 35.85 -17.30 -8.33
N ALA A 83 34.67 -17.43 -7.73
CA ALA A 83 33.85 -18.63 -7.74
C ALA A 83 32.84 -18.69 -8.92
N ASP A 84 33.01 -17.84 -9.94
CA ASP A 84 32.13 -17.74 -11.11
C ASP A 84 30.66 -17.44 -10.78
N CYS A 85 30.40 -16.70 -9.69
CA CYS A 85 29.04 -16.25 -9.36
C CYS A 85 28.57 -15.16 -10.35
N PRO A 86 27.34 -15.25 -10.91
CA PRO A 86 26.80 -14.18 -11.75
C PRO A 86 26.72 -12.83 -11.03
N GLU A 87 27.03 -11.73 -11.71
CA GLU A 87 27.04 -10.38 -11.11
C GLU A 87 25.69 -9.98 -10.48
N LYS A 88 24.57 -10.45 -11.07
CA LYS A 88 23.23 -10.26 -10.50
C LYS A 88 23.09 -10.94 -9.13
N SER A 89 23.62 -12.15 -8.99
CA SER A 89 23.58 -12.91 -7.75
C SER A 89 24.50 -12.30 -6.69
N ILE A 90 25.67 -11.81 -7.09
CA ILE A 90 26.58 -11.06 -6.20
C ILE A 90 25.86 -9.84 -5.63
N ARG A 91 25.23 -9.03 -6.48
CA ARG A 91 24.44 -7.87 -6.03
C ARG A 91 23.38 -8.26 -5.00
N GLN A 92 22.61 -9.31 -5.27
CA GLN A 92 21.56 -9.77 -4.35
C GLN A 92 22.11 -10.22 -2.99
N ILE A 93 23.19 -11.00 -2.99
CA ILE A 93 23.81 -11.51 -1.75
C ILE A 93 24.34 -10.36 -0.90
N ILE A 94 25.14 -9.47 -1.51
CA ILE A 94 25.78 -8.37 -0.79
C ILE A 94 24.75 -7.35 -0.30
N SER A 95 23.75 -7.01 -1.13
CA SER A 95 22.68 -6.11 -0.68
C SER A 95 21.88 -6.68 0.49
N ALA A 96 21.56 -7.98 0.47
CA ALA A 96 20.83 -8.61 1.57
C ALA A 96 21.62 -8.62 2.88
N ASP A 97 22.94 -8.85 2.81
CA ASP A 97 23.82 -8.85 3.98
C ASP A 97 23.97 -7.44 4.58
N ILE A 98 24.21 -6.45 3.72
CA ILE A 98 24.23 -5.02 4.12
C ILE A 98 22.88 -4.61 4.71
N HIS A 99 21.76 -5.05 4.12
CA HIS A 99 20.44 -4.80 4.67
C HIS A 99 20.34 -5.29 6.11
N GLN A 100 20.65 -6.57 6.35
CA GLN A 100 20.58 -7.19 7.66
C GLN A 100 21.51 -6.49 8.69
N LEU A 101 22.71 -6.12 8.28
CA LEU A 101 23.67 -5.39 9.13
C LEU A 101 23.08 -4.05 9.61
N TYR A 102 22.51 -3.27 8.70
CA TYR A 102 21.99 -1.94 9.06
C TYR A 102 20.63 -1.99 9.75
N GLU A 103 19.75 -2.94 9.44
CA GLU A 103 18.53 -3.19 10.21
C GLU A 103 18.88 -3.48 11.68
N THR A 104 19.84 -4.38 11.92
CA THR A 104 20.32 -4.68 13.27
C THR A 104 20.85 -3.44 13.98
N ARG A 105 21.57 -2.55 13.27
CA ARG A 105 22.08 -1.30 13.84
C ARG A 105 20.99 -0.26 14.13
N MET A 106 19.90 -0.27 13.36
CA MET A 106 18.75 0.64 13.52
C MET A 106 17.79 0.22 14.64
N GLU A 107 17.71 -1.09 14.93
CA GLU A 107 16.90 -1.64 16.02
C GLU A 107 17.52 -1.46 17.41
N LEU A 108 18.80 -1.07 17.50
CA LEU A 108 19.46 -0.85 18.77
C LEU A 108 18.76 0.26 19.57
N PRO A 109 18.33 -0.02 20.81
CA PRO A 109 17.55 0.93 21.60
C PRO A 109 18.37 2.19 21.90
N VAL A 110 17.68 3.32 22.05
CA VAL A 110 18.33 4.55 22.50
C VAL A 110 18.51 4.51 24.01
N GLU A 111 19.73 4.82 24.46
CA GLU A 111 20.04 4.89 25.88
C GLU A 111 19.12 5.91 26.59
N GLY A 112 18.44 5.45 27.65
CA GLY A 112 17.52 6.28 28.41
C GLY A 112 16.05 6.13 28.03
N GLU A 113 15.70 5.23 27.11
CA GLU A 113 14.32 4.80 26.89
C GLU A 113 13.78 4.09 28.16
N GLY A 114 12.64 4.56 28.66
CA GLY A 114 11.99 4.03 29.87
C GLY A 114 10.49 4.29 29.86
N PHE A 115 9.75 3.52 30.67
CA PHE A 115 8.28 3.58 30.67
C PHE A 115 7.74 4.92 31.22
N TRP A 116 8.44 5.55 32.16
CA TRP A 116 8.04 6.79 32.83
C TRP A 116 8.85 8.01 32.36
N LEU A 117 8.83 8.27 31.06
CA LEU A 117 9.45 9.46 30.46
C LEU A 117 8.52 10.67 30.46
N THR A 118 9.06 11.85 30.74
CA THR A 118 8.36 13.12 30.50
C THR A 118 8.26 13.38 29.00
N GLY A 119 7.24 14.13 28.56
CA GLY A 119 7.02 14.41 27.13
C GLY A 119 8.24 15.04 26.45
N ASN A 120 8.92 15.99 27.11
CA ASN A 120 10.14 16.61 26.57
C ASN A 120 11.28 15.61 26.40
N ARG A 121 11.51 14.75 27.40
CA ARG A 121 12.58 13.74 27.33
C ARG A 121 12.30 12.67 26.29
N ARG A 122 11.03 12.28 26.13
CA ARG A 122 10.59 11.37 25.07
C ARG A 122 10.89 11.96 23.69
N ARG A 123 10.52 13.21 23.44
CA ARG A 123 10.80 13.90 22.17
C ARG A 123 12.29 14.01 21.87
N GLU A 124 13.13 14.32 22.86
CA GLU A 124 14.58 14.37 22.70
C GLU A 124 15.16 12.99 22.32
N LEU A 125 14.70 11.92 22.97
CA LEU A 125 15.08 10.55 22.65
C LEU A 125 14.61 10.15 21.24
N GLU A 126 13.39 10.51 20.85
CA GLU A 126 12.86 10.28 19.51
C GLU A 126 13.69 11.01 18.43
N ARG A 127 14.06 12.28 18.66
CA ARG A 127 14.92 13.07 17.76
C ARG A 127 16.30 12.45 17.61
N THR A 128 16.93 12.05 18.71
CA THR A 128 18.25 11.40 18.68
C THR A 128 18.20 10.02 18.03
N ALA A 129 17.15 9.23 18.30
CA ALA A 129 16.88 7.97 17.62
C ALA A 129 16.75 8.17 16.11
N GLN A 130 15.97 9.17 15.70
CA GLN A 130 15.74 9.45 14.29
C GLN A 130 17.02 9.90 13.60
N ALA A 131 17.75 10.87 14.16
CA ALA A 131 19.01 11.35 13.59
C ALA A 131 20.03 10.22 13.42
N ARG A 132 20.08 9.28 14.38
CA ARG A 132 20.90 8.07 14.27
C ARG A 132 20.45 7.17 13.12
N ARG A 133 19.14 6.91 12.98
CA ARG A 133 18.61 6.10 11.87
C ARG A 133 18.87 6.75 10.52
N ASP A 134 18.75 8.08 10.42
CA ASP A 134 19.02 8.83 9.20
C ASP A 134 20.50 8.72 8.81
N ALA A 135 21.42 8.90 9.77
CA ALA A 135 22.85 8.72 9.54
C ALA A 135 23.22 7.30 9.11
N LEU A 136 22.61 6.27 9.73
CA LEU A 136 22.80 4.87 9.35
C LEU A 136 22.26 4.58 7.94
N ARG A 137 21.14 5.20 7.54
CA ARG A 137 20.63 5.09 6.16
C ARG A 137 21.61 5.67 5.17
N GLU A 138 22.15 6.86 5.42
CA GLU A 138 23.15 7.50 4.54
C GLU A 138 24.42 6.64 4.41
N GLU A 139 24.93 6.13 5.53
CA GLU A 139 26.10 5.25 5.57
C GLU A 139 25.85 3.98 4.73
N LYS A 140 24.67 3.37 4.86
CA LYS A 140 24.24 2.23 4.05
C LYS A 140 24.23 2.56 2.56
N ARG A 141 23.76 3.76 2.16
CA ARG A 141 23.64 4.14 0.74
C ARG A 141 24.99 4.40 0.12
N ALA A 142 25.85 5.11 0.85
CA ALA A 142 27.24 5.33 0.43
C ALA A 142 27.95 3.99 0.21
N LEU A 143 27.78 3.04 1.13
CA LEU A 143 28.36 1.69 1.01
C LEU A 143 27.81 0.91 -0.19
N LEU A 144 26.49 0.90 -0.40
CA LEU A 144 25.87 0.23 -1.56
C LEU A 144 26.32 0.87 -2.88
N SER A 145 26.40 2.19 -2.94
CA SER A 145 26.86 2.94 -4.10
C SER A 145 28.33 2.62 -4.41
N GLU A 146 29.19 2.59 -3.40
CA GLU A 146 30.61 2.22 -3.54
C GLU A 146 30.78 0.78 -4.07
N LEU A 147 30.07 -0.18 -3.49
CA LEU A 147 30.28 -1.60 -3.76
C LEU A 147 29.59 -2.10 -5.03
N LEU A 148 28.38 -1.60 -5.31
CA LEU A 148 27.48 -2.14 -6.34
C LEU A 148 27.15 -1.14 -7.45
N GLY A 149 27.66 0.10 -7.33
CA GLY A 149 27.43 1.18 -8.30
C GLY A 149 25.99 1.68 -8.32
N SER A 150 25.18 1.33 -7.31
CA SER A 150 23.80 1.78 -7.15
C SER A 150 23.54 2.02 -5.67
N PRO A 151 22.96 3.17 -5.29
CA PRO A 151 22.65 3.48 -3.90
C PRO A 151 21.51 2.60 -3.35
N MET A 152 20.79 1.89 -4.23
CA MET A 152 19.57 1.19 -3.88
C MET A 152 19.85 -0.20 -3.33
N ASP A 153 19.17 -0.50 -2.22
CA ASP A 153 19.03 -1.86 -1.71
C ASP A 153 17.86 -2.54 -2.43
N PRO A 154 18.10 -3.55 -3.29
CA PRO A 154 17.03 -4.29 -3.97
C PRO A 154 16.02 -4.90 -3.00
N TRP A 155 16.41 -5.19 -1.76
CA TRP A 155 15.52 -5.74 -0.75
C TRP A 155 14.55 -4.68 -0.18
N GLU A 156 15.02 -3.47 0.09
CA GLU A 156 14.14 -2.35 0.46
C GLU A 156 13.20 -1.98 -0.69
N LEU A 157 13.72 -1.93 -1.92
CA LEU A 157 12.87 -1.70 -3.08
C LEU A 157 11.80 -2.79 -3.16
N GLN A 158 12.15 -4.07 -3.10
CA GLN A 158 11.17 -5.15 -3.18
C GLN A 158 10.17 -5.17 -2.00
N LYS A 159 10.60 -4.77 -0.80
CA LYS A 159 9.75 -4.69 0.40
C LYS A 159 8.77 -3.53 0.34
N GLU A 160 9.24 -2.34 -0.04
CA GLU A 160 8.43 -1.11 -0.13
C GLU A 160 7.54 -1.10 -1.38
N THR A 161 8.03 -1.67 -2.48
CA THR A 161 7.31 -1.69 -3.76
C THR A 161 6.34 -2.87 -3.85
N GLY A 162 6.53 -3.91 -3.03
CA GLY A 162 5.92 -5.22 -3.25
C GLY A 162 6.15 -5.68 -4.71
N SER A 163 5.42 -6.70 -5.15
CA SER A 163 5.04 -6.71 -6.57
C SER A 163 3.65 -6.11 -6.63
N GLU A 164 3.52 -4.85 -6.19
CA GLU A 164 2.25 -4.15 -6.22
C GLU A 164 1.93 -3.76 -7.67
N PRO A 165 0.82 -4.25 -8.26
CA PRO A 165 0.38 -3.80 -9.59
C PRO A 165 0.25 -2.27 -9.69
N GLU A 166 0.15 -1.57 -8.57
CA GLU A 166 0.15 -0.12 -8.40
C GLU A 166 1.45 0.55 -8.84
N VAL A 167 2.60 -0.02 -8.47
CA VAL A 167 3.88 0.59 -8.86
C VAL A 167 4.13 0.39 -10.34
N ASP A 168 3.80 -0.78 -10.88
CA ASP A 168 3.85 -1.01 -12.33
C ASP A 168 2.88 -0.08 -13.08
N LEU A 169 1.72 0.24 -12.51
CA LEU A 169 0.77 1.20 -13.08
C LEU A 169 1.36 2.62 -13.12
N ILE A 170 2.10 3.03 -12.10
CA ILE A 170 2.70 4.36 -12.01
C ILE A 170 3.99 4.46 -12.84
N LEU A 171 4.91 3.50 -12.72
CA LEU A 171 6.28 3.58 -13.23
C LEU A 171 6.56 2.65 -14.43
N GLY A 172 5.60 1.81 -14.84
CA GLY A 172 5.80 0.86 -15.96
C GLY A 172 6.00 1.51 -17.34
N PHE A 173 5.84 2.84 -17.46
CA PHE A 173 6.06 3.58 -18.70
C PHE A 173 7.51 4.07 -18.87
N ILE A 174 8.33 4.04 -17.80
CA ILE A 174 9.75 4.41 -17.81
C ILE A 174 10.63 3.16 -17.73
N SER A 175 11.94 3.31 -17.98
CA SER A 175 12.86 2.18 -17.81
C SER A 175 12.98 1.77 -16.34
N ALA A 176 13.29 0.50 -16.08
CA ALA A 176 13.53 0.01 -14.71
C ALA A 176 14.56 0.87 -13.95
N SER A 177 15.64 1.29 -14.63
CA SER A 177 16.67 2.16 -14.04
C SER A 177 16.20 3.59 -13.69
N GLN A 178 15.15 4.09 -14.35
CA GLN A 178 14.52 5.36 -14.00
C GLN A 178 13.52 5.13 -12.87
N ALA A 179 12.74 4.04 -12.91
CA ALA A 179 11.80 3.68 -11.85
C ALA A 179 12.49 3.53 -10.49
N ASP A 180 13.63 2.82 -10.46
CA ASP A 180 14.45 2.67 -9.24
C ASP A 180 14.88 4.04 -8.69
N ARG A 181 15.26 4.98 -9.57
CA ARG A 181 15.67 6.34 -9.18
C ARG A 181 14.51 7.21 -8.71
N VAL A 182 13.32 7.07 -9.30
CA VAL A 182 12.11 7.76 -8.82
C VAL A 182 11.77 7.30 -7.40
N MET A 183 11.79 5.98 -7.16
CA MET A 183 11.49 5.42 -5.85
C MET A 183 12.52 5.86 -4.80
N ASP A 184 13.80 5.87 -5.14
CA ASP A 184 14.86 6.37 -4.26
C ASP A 184 14.62 7.85 -3.89
N ALA A 185 14.39 8.71 -4.88
CA ALA A 185 14.11 10.14 -4.65
C ALA A 185 12.87 10.35 -3.76
N ILE A 186 11.82 9.54 -3.92
CA ILE A 186 10.61 9.59 -3.08
C ILE A 186 10.95 9.23 -1.63
N LEU A 187 11.61 8.08 -1.41
CA LEU A 187 11.94 7.59 -0.08
C LEU A 187 12.89 8.55 0.66
N GLN A 188 13.90 9.08 -0.03
CA GLN A 188 14.83 10.07 0.52
C GLN A 188 14.12 11.36 0.91
N SER A 189 13.28 11.87 0.02
CA SER A 189 12.54 13.10 0.26
C SER A 189 11.56 12.93 1.44
N GLN A 190 10.81 11.82 1.50
CA GLN A 190 9.92 11.51 2.63
C GLN A 190 10.69 11.41 3.97
N CYS A 191 11.87 10.79 3.98
CA CYS A 191 12.72 10.76 5.17
C CYS A 191 13.16 12.18 5.57
N GLY A 192 13.56 13.00 4.61
CA GLY A 192 13.94 14.39 4.83
C GLY A 192 12.78 15.26 5.36
N PHE A 193 11.55 15.03 4.88
CA PHE A 193 10.35 15.67 5.41
C PHE A 193 10.04 15.22 6.83
N ARG A 194 10.13 13.92 7.12
CA ARG A 194 9.91 13.40 8.48
C ARG A 194 10.90 13.98 9.49
N SER A 195 12.19 14.08 9.12
CA SER A 195 13.21 14.70 9.96
C SER A 195 12.92 16.19 10.19
N PHE A 196 12.50 16.90 9.14
CA PHE A 196 12.09 18.29 9.24
C PHE A 196 10.88 18.48 10.18
N GLU A 197 9.79 17.72 10.00
CA GLU A 197 8.60 17.81 10.86
C GLU A 197 8.93 17.55 12.34
N GLN A 198 9.76 16.55 12.64
CA GLN A 198 10.19 16.28 14.02
C GLN A 198 11.03 17.41 14.63
N SER A 199 11.69 18.22 13.80
CA SER A 199 12.40 19.40 14.27
C SER A 199 11.44 20.52 14.72
N LEU A 200 10.18 20.50 14.25
CA LEU A 200 9.20 21.57 14.45
C LEU A 200 8.39 21.52 15.76
N ASP A 201 8.66 20.57 16.68
CA ASP A 201 7.88 20.43 17.95
C ASP A 201 6.34 20.46 17.73
N ASP A 202 5.87 19.94 16.59
CA ASP A 202 4.47 19.92 16.11
C ASP A 202 3.80 21.31 15.93
N ILE A 203 4.58 22.39 15.83
CA ILE A 203 4.07 23.72 15.47
C ILE A 203 4.63 24.10 14.11
N LEU A 204 3.79 24.07 13.07
CA LEU A 204 4.16 24.70 11.80
C LEU A 204 3.99 26.22 11.91
N THR A 205 4.95 26.94 11.35
CA THR A 205 4.86 28.38 11.13
C THR A 205 4.71 28.69 9.64
N PRO A 206 4.16 29.86 9.25
CA PRO A 206 4.13 30.28 7.86
C PRO A 206 5.52 30.34 7.18
N GLU A 207 6.58 30.54 7.96
CA GLU A 207 7.97 30.47 7.48
C GLU A 207 8.36 29.03 7.08
N ASP A 208 7.85 28.01 7.77
CA ASP A 208 8.09 26.59 7.47
C ASP A 208 7.45 26.16 6.15
N ASP A 209 6.32 26.76 5.76
CA ASP A 209 5.68 26.51 4.45
C ASP A 209 6.63 26.83 3.28
N SER A 210 7.50 27.85 3.43
CA SER A 210 8.50 28.19 2.41
C SER A 210 9.61 27.13 2.30
N VAL A 211 9.96 26.51 3.42
CA VAL A 211 10.94 25.41 3.49
C VAL A 211 10.35 24.16 2.86
N VAL A 212 9.07 23.87 3.15
CA VAL A 212 8.32 22.77 2.54
C VAL A 212 8.30 22.92 1.02
N ARG A 213 7.90 24.09 0.50
CA ARG A 213 7.90 24.36 -0.95
C ARG A 213 9.28 24.18 -1.56
N THR A 214 10.32 24.72 -0.92
CA THR A 214 11.70 24.56 -1.40
C THR A 214 12.12 23.09 -1.49
N LYS A 215 11.73 22.26 -0.51
CA LYS A 215 12.02 20.82 -0.54
C LYS A 215 11.24 20.09 -1.63
N VAL A 216 9.97 20.44 -1.84
CA VAL A 216 9.17 19.90 -2.95
C VAL A 216 9.79 20.29 -4.30
N ASP A 217 10.20 21.55 -4.48
CA ASP A 217 10.85 22.02 -5.71
C ASP A 217 12.18 21.31 -5.96
N ALA A 218 12.97 21.06 -4.91
CA ALA A 218 14.22 20.32 -5.00
C ALA A 218 13.99 18.87 -5.47
N PHE A 219 12.96 18.20 -4.92
CA PHE A 219 12.56 16.87 -5.38
C PHE A 219 12.12 16.88 -6.85
N GLN A 220 11.31 17.86 -7.26
CA GLN A 220 10.91 17.99 -8.67
C GLN A 220 12.11 18.23 -9.60
N ALA A 221 13.08 19.04 -9.16
CA ALA A 221 14.31 19.30 -9.92
C ALA A 221 15.20 18.04 -10.03
N GLU A 222 15.28 17.25 -8.96
CA GLU A 222 15.99 15.97 -8.96
C GLU A 222 15.37 15.01 -9.97
N LEU A 223 14.06 14.82 -9.94
CA LEU A 223 13.34 14.00 -10.92
C LEU A 223 13.57 14.50 -12.35
N ALA A 224 13.54 15.83 -12.57
CA ALA A 224 13.76 16.44 -13.88
C ALA A 224 15.20 16.28 -14.41
N SER A 225 16.16 15.89 -13.57
CA SER A 225 17.54 15.64 -14.00
C SER A 225 17.71 14.36 -14.81
N PHE A 226 16.76 13.40 -14.68
CA PHE A 226 16.80 12.11 -15.37
C PHE A 226 15.49 11.69 -16.03
N LEU A 227 14.40 12.44 -15.83
CA LEU A 227 13.15 12.30 -16.58
C LEU A 227 13.03 13.43 -17.61
N SER A 228 12.55 13.09 -18.81
CA SER A 228 12.15 14.07 -19.81
C SER A 228 10.92 14.87 -19.32
N PRO A 229 10.68 16.07 -19.88
CA PRO A 229 9.48 16.84 -19.56
C PRO A 229 8.17 16.06 -19.79
N GLN A 230 8.13 15.22 -20.83
CA GLN A 230 6.96 14.38 -21.12
C GLN A 230 6.78 13.27 -20.09
N GLU A 231 7.87 12.62 -19.66
CA GLU A 231 7.82 11.60 -18.62
C GLU A 231 7.40 12.20 -17.27
N MET A 232 7.86 13.41 -16.95
CA MET A 232 7.45 14.14 -15.74
C MET A 232 5.94 14.41 -15.72
N VAL A 233 5.37 14.88 -16.84
CA VAL A 233 3.93 15.13 -16.95
C VAL A 233 3.15 13.82 -16.81
N GLU A 234 3.59 12.76 -17.48
CA GLU A 234 2.94 11.44 -17.38
C GLU A 234 3.00 10.87 -15.96
N LEU A 235 4.14 11.01 -15.28
CA LEU A 235 4.31 10.59 -13.88
C LEU A 235 3.32 11.32 -12.97
N LYS A 236 3.25 12.65 -13.05
CA LYS A 236 2.31 13.47 -12.27
C LYS A 236 0.87 12.99 -12.45
N LEU A 237 0.44 12.76 -13.69
CA LEU A 237 -0.92 12.31 -13.99
C LEU A 237 -1.21 10.92 -13.43
N ARG A 238 -0.27 9.97 -13.58
CA ARG A 238 -0.44 8.60 -13.06
C ARG A 238 -0.51 8.56 -11.55
N VAL A 239 0.32 9.35 -10.87
CA VAL A 239 0.23 9.46 -9.42
C VAL A 239 -1.11 10.08 -9.01
N ALA A 240 -1.51 11.19 -9.64
CA ALA A 240 -2.79 11.84 -9.35
C ALA A 240 -3.96 10.86 -9.50
N ASP A 241 -3.95 10.08 -10.57
CA ASP A 241 -4.93 9.03 -10.84
C ASP A 241 -4.95 7.96 -9.74
N VAL A 242 -3.77 7.42 -9.38
CA VAL A 242 -3.69 6.38 -8.36
C VAL A 242 -4.16 6.88 -6.98
N MET A 243 -3.76 8.09 -6.61
CA MET A 243 -4.21 8.73 -5.37
C MET A 243 -5.73 8.91 -5.32
N LYS A 244 -6.34 9.38 -6.42
CA LYS A 244 -7.78 9.66 -6.47
C LYS A 244 -8.67 8.44 -6.73
N ASN A 245 -8.21 7.48 -7.53
CA ASN A 245 -9.07 6.42 -8.09
C ASN A 245 -8.68 5.00 -7.66
N LEU A 246 -7.44 4.77 -7.21
CA LEU A 246 -7.02 3.45 -6.72
C LEU A 246 -7.11 3.36 -5.21
N PHE A 247 -6.62 4.40 -4.51
CA PHE A 247 -6.84 4.56 -3.07
C PHE A 247 -8.22 5.19 -2.77
N GLY A 248 -8.71 6.05 -3.67
CA GLY A 248 -10.08 6.55 -3.65
C GLY A 248 -11.01 5.61 -4.40
N GLN A 249 -11.94 5.02 -3.67
CA GLN A 249 -12.86 3.96 -4.10
C GLN A 249 -13.92 4.44 -5.13
N ARG A 250 -13.49 4.89 -6.31
CA ARG A 250 -14.34 5.46 -7.35
C ARG A 250 -14.88 4.38 -8.29
N ILE A 251 -16.16 4.48 -8.63
CA ILE A 251 -16.79 3.52 -9.53
C ILE A 251 -16.36 3.77 -10.99
N PRO A 252 -16.03 2.74 -11.79
CA PRO A 252 -15.71 2.90 -13.20
C PRO A 252 -16.84 3.62 -13.98
N LEU A 253 -16.47 4.69 -14.67
CA LEU A 253 -17.38 5.47 -15.51
C LEU A 253 -17.61 4.76 -16.85
N ALA A 254 -18.83 4.27 -17.07
CA ALA A 254 -19.21 3.63 -18.32
C ALA A 254 -19.22 4.65 -19.48
N GLY A 255 -18.63 4.29 -20.63
CA GLY A 255 -18.67 5.11 -21.84
C GLY A 255 -17.68 6.29 -21.87
N ILE A 256 -16.65 6.25 -21.02
CA ILE A 256 -15.50 7.15 -21.09
C ILE A 256 -14.37 6.46 -21.85
N SER A 257 -13.83 7.12 -22.87
CA SER A 257 -12.65 6.66 -23.61
C SER A 257 -11.36 6.93 -22.82
N GLY A 258 -10.27 6.24 -23.15
CA GLY A 258 -8.98 6.49 -22.49
C GLY A 258 -8.46 7.92 -22.63
N ALA A 259 -8.78 8.59 -23.75
CA ALA A 259 -8.43 10.00 -23.94
C ALA A 259 -9.25 10.94 -23.04
N GLU A 260 -10.56 10.69 -22.91
CA GLU A 260 -11.42 11.44 -21.99
C GLU A 260 -11.02 11.20 -20.54
N TYR A 261 -10.65 9.98 -20.18
CA TYR A 261 -10.15 9.66 -18.84
C TYR A 261 -8.88 10.43 -18.49
N ARG A 262 -7.89 10.41 -19.40
CA ARG A 262 -6.64 11.18 -19.23
C ARG A 262 -6.92 12.67 -19.03
N GLU A 263 -7.88 13.22 -19.76
CA GLU A 263 -8.23 14.63 -19.65
C GLU A 263 -8.94 14.95 -18.33
N ILE A 264 -9.83 14.07 -17.84
CA ILE A 264 -10.41 14.16 -16.50
C ILE A 264 -9.28 14.21 -15.46
N THR A 265 -8.36 13.25 -15.48
CA THR A 265 -7.22 13.20 -14.54
C THR A 265 -6.37 14.48 -14.62
N ARG A 266 -6.16 15.02 -15.82
CA ARG A 266 -5.42 16.29 -16.01
C ARG A 266 -6.14 17.48 -15.39
N ILE A 267 -7.46 17.53 -15.50
CA ILE A 267 -8.27 18.58 -14.87
C ILE A 267 -8.23 18.42 -13.35
N GLU A 268 -8.46 17.20 -12.85
CA GLU A 268 -8.41 16.85 -11.44
C GLU A 268 -7.05 17.08 -10.78
N ALA A 269 -5.94 16.89 -11.50
CA ALA A 269 -4.58 17.09 -10.98
C ALA A 269 -4.22 18.57 -10.76
N GLN A 270 -5.13 19.50 -11.08
CA GLN A 270 -5.01 20.92 -10.69
C GLN A 270 -5.35 21.13 -9.22
N GLU A 271 -6.04 20.18 -8.58
CA GLU A 271 -6.31 20.21 -7.14
C GLU A 271 -5.04 19.86 -6.36
N GLY A 272 -4.30 20.89 -5.96
CA GLY A 272 -3.13 20.76 -5.08
C GLY A 272 -1.86 20.26 -5.79
N ASP A 273 -0.80 20.08 -5.00
CA ASP A 273 0.46 19.52 -5.48
C ASP A 273 0.54 18.02 -5.16
N VAL A 274 0.42 17.21 -6.21
CA VAL A 274 0.50 15.75 -6.15
C VAL A 274 1.83 15.28 -5.55
N PHE A 275 2.94 15.98 -5.81
CA PHE A 275 4.23 15.62 -5.24
C PHE A 275 4.34 16.00 -3.77
N ALA A 276 3.82 17.16 -3.35
CA ALA A 276 3.72 17.46 -1.92
C ALA A 276 2.95 16.37 -1.17
N THR A 277 1.88 15.85 -1.78
CA THR A 277 1.09 14.74 -1.25
C THR A 277 1.90 13.43 -1.17
N ILE A 278 2.62 13.03 -2.23
CA ILE A 278 3.48 11.83 -2.19
C ILE A 278 4.52 11.93 -1.09
N LEU A 279 5.07 13.12 -0.88
CA LEU A 279 6.12 13.34 0.10
C LEU A 279 5.59 13.43 1.54
N ASN A 280 4.28 13.32 1.73
CA ASN A 280 3.58 13.54 3.01
C ASN A 280 3.94 14.90 3.63
N ALA A 281 4.12 15.93 2.79
CA ALA A 281 4.48 17.25 3.25
C ALA A 281 3.26 17.93 3.90
N LYS A 282 3.36 18.29 5.19
CA LYS A 282 2.36 19.12 5.88
C LYS A 282 2.59 20.60 5.59
N THR A 283 1.51 21.37 5.50
CA THR A 283 1.52 22.84 5.38
C THR A 283 0.48 23.46 6.33
N ASP A 284 0.73 24.66 6.82
CA ASP A 284 -0.22 25.42 7.67
C ASP A 284 -1.16 26.32 6.85
N SER A 285 -0.82 26.52 5.57
CA SER A 285 -1.70 27.19 4.61
C SER A 285 -3.05 26.46 4.47
N PRO A 286 -4.18 27.19 4.33
CA PRO A 286 -5.48 26.59 4.00
C PRO A 286 -5.32 25.67 2.80
N ASP A 287 -5.93 24.48 2.84
CA ASP A 287 -5.81 23.52 1.76
C ASP A 287 -6.18 24.20 0.43
N PRO A 288 -5.23 24.36 -0.52
CA PRO A 288 -5.52 24.90 -1.83
C PRO A 288 -6.60 24.10 -2.58
N SER A 289 -6.99 22.92 -2.06
CA SER A 289 -8.09 22.11 -2.57
C SER A 289 -9.42 22.87 -2.63
N GLU A 290 -9.85 23.58 -1.58
CA GLU A 290 -11.22 24.14 -1.53
C GLU A 290 -11.47 25.23 -2.60
N ILE A 291 -10.46 26.05 -2.91
CA ILE A 291 -10.55 27.10 -3.94
C ILE A 291 -10.50 26.49 -5.34
N ASN A 292 -9.75 25.40 -5.52
CA ASN A 292 -9.58 24.75 -6.80
C ASN A 292 -10.72 23.77 -7.13
N GLU A 293 -11.41 23.23 -6.12
CA GLU A 293 -12.52 22.28 -6.28
C GLU A 293 -13.65 22.84 -7.14
N ASP A 294 -14.09 24.08 -6.89
CA ASP A 294 -15.16 24.70 -7.68
C ASP A 294 -14.74 24.94 -9.14
N ILE A 295 -13.51 25.42 -9.36
CA ILE A 295 -12.96 25.65 -10.71
C ILE A 295 -12.82 24.33 -11.47
N VAL A 296 -12.30 23.30 -10.80
CA VAL A 296 -12.11 21.95 -11.36
C VAL A 296 -13.46 21.34 -11.69
N ARG A 297 -14.45 21.49 -10.80
CA ARG A 297 -15.83 21.05 -11.03
C ARG A 297 -16.43 21.72 -12.27
N GLU A 298 -16.29 23.04 -12.42
CA GLU A 298 -16.79 23.77 -13.59
C GLU A 298 -16.11 23.31 -14.89
N GLN A 299 -14.78 23.14 -14.89
CA GLN A 299 -14.04 22.62 -16.05
C GLN A 299 -14.48 21.19 -16.42
N LEU A 300 -14.74 20.33 -15.42
CA LEU A 300 -15.23 18.97 -15.64
C LEU A 300 -16.65 18.97 -16.21
N GLU A 301 -17.52 19.86 -15.74
CA GLU A 301 -18.88 20.00 -16.26
C GLU A 301 -18.86 20.47 -17.73
N GLU A 302 -18.03 21.46 -18.06
CA GLU A 302 -17.85 21.95 -19.44
C GLU A 302 -17.32 20.85 -20.36
N PHE A 303 -16.30 20.11 -19.92
CA PHE A 303 -15.64 19.07 -20.72
C PHE A 303 -16.54 17.84 -20.94
N LEU A 304 -17.19 17.34 -19.89
CA LEU A 304 -17.99 16.11 -19.95
C LEU A 304 -19.41 16.35 -20.48
N GLY A 305 -19.93 17.57 -20.30
CA GLY A 305 -21.32 17.90 -20.51
C GLY A 305 -22.25 17.25 -19.46
N PRO A 306 -23.52 17.68 -19.41
CA PRO A 306 -24.39 17.44 -18.25
C PRO A 306 -24.66 15.95 -17.96
N LYS A 307 -24.75 15.12 -19.01
CA LYS A 307 -25.04 13.69 -18.84
C LYS A 307 -23.87 12.90 -18.26
N LYS A 308 -22.65 13.11 -18.78
CA LYS A 308 -21.45 12.42 -18.30
C LYS A 308 -20.99 13.00 -16.97
N PHE A 309 -21.14 14.31 -16.78
CA PHE A 309 -20.84 14.97 -15.51
C PHE A 309 -21.71 14.43 -14.36
N ALA A 310 -23.03 14.30 -14.55
CA ALA A 310 -23.90 13.68 -13.53
C ALA A 310 -23.53 12.21 -13.21
N ALA A 311 -22.99 11.47 -14.18
CA ALA A 311 -22.47 10.13 -13.94
C ALA A 311 -21.13 10.17 -13.17
N TYR A 312 -20.27 11.13 -13.50
CA TYR A 312 -18.99 11.40 -12.85
C TYR A 312 -19.15 11.77 -11.38
N GLU A 313 -20.07 12.68 -11.05
CA GLU A 313 -20.38 13.06 -9.66
C GLU A 313 -20.90 11.86 -8.87
N ARG A 314 -21.85 11.13 -9.45
CA ARG A 314 -22.42 9.93 -8.81
C ARG A 314 -21.36 8.84 -8.58
N ALA A 315 -20.39 8.69 -9.48
CA ALA A 315 -19.30 7.72 -9.32
C ALA A 315 -18.32 8.08 -8.19
N GLY A 316 -18.19 9.38 -7.88
CA GLY A 316 -17.40 9.88 -6.74
C GLY A 316 -18.13 9.83 -5.40
N ASP A 317 -19.47 9.75 -5.40
CA ASP A 317 -20.27 9.72 -4.18
C ASP A 317 -20.18 8.35 -3.47
N PRO A 318 -19.67 8.28 -2.22
CA PRO A 318 -19.57 7.02 -1.47
C PRO A 318 -20.91 6.29 -1.32
N ARG A 319 -22.03 7.03 -1.35
CA ARG A 319 -23.38 6.47 -1.20
C ARG A 319 -23.80 5.61 -2.40
N PHE A 320 -23.17 5.80 -3.57
CA PHE A 320 -23.46 5.03 -4.79
C PHE A 320 -22.69 3.71 -4.87
N ARG A 321 -21.61 3.54 -4.09
CA ARG A 321 -20.78 2.33 -4.09
C ARG A 321 -21.59 1.06 -3.87
N GLU A 322 -22.28 1.01 -2.74
CA GLU A 322 -23.01 -0.18 -2.33
C GLU A 322 -24.16 -0.52 -3.31
N PRO A 323 -25.01 0.43 -3.75
CA PRO A 323 -26.00 0.18 -4.79
C PRO A 323 -25.41 -0.34 -6.11
N TYR A 324 -24.25 0.18 -6.54
CA TYR A 324 -23.58 -0.24 -7.77
C TYR A 324 -23.01 -1.66 -7.66
N GLU A 325 -22.35 -1.99 -6.55
CA GLU A 325 -21.78 -3.32 -6.32
C GLU A 325 -22.85 -4.41 -6.24
N ILE A 326 -23.96 -4.15 -5.53
CA ILE A 326 -25.12 -5.05 -5.52
C ILE A 326 -25.69 -5.20 -6.92
N GLY A 327 -25.83 -4.09 -7.66
CA GLY A 327 -26.26 -4.13 -9.06
C GLY A 327 -25.39 -5.04 -9.92
N ARG A 328 -24.06 -4.90 -9.82
CA ARG A 328 -23.11 -5.78 -10.52
C ARG A 328 -23.20 -7.24 -10.09
N GLN A 329 -23.22 -7.51 -8.80
CA GLN A 329 -23.26 -8.87 -8.25
C GLN A 329 -24.48 -9.64 -8.72
N PHE A 330 -25.63 -8.97 -8.82
CA PHE A 330 -26.90 -9.57 -9.25
C PHE A 330 -27.26 -9.28 -10.72
N SER A 331 -26.33 -8.70 -11.50
CA SER A 331 -26.53 -8.37 -12.92
C SER A 331 -27.77 -7.50 -13.19
N LEU A 332 -28.05 -6.54 -12.31
CA LEU A 332 -29.16 -5.60 -12.44
C LEU A 332 -28.77 -4.44 -13.39
N PRO A 333 -29.74 -3.83 -14.10
CA PRO A 333 -29.51 -2.61 -14.87
C PRO A 333 -28.95 -1.49 -13.99
N VAL A 334 -28.06 -0.66 -14.55
CA VAL A 334 -27.45 0.46 -13.80
C VAL A 334 -28.51 1.45 -13.31
N GLU A 335 -29.60 1.60 -14.05
CA GLU A 335 -30.75 2.43 -13.68
C GLU A 335 -31.38 1.99 -12.36
N THR A 336 -31.33 0.68 -12.04
CA THR A 336 -31.78 0.18 -10.74
C THR A 336 -30.87 0.65 -9.62
N SER A 337 -29.55 0.54 -9.78
CA SER A 337 -28.57 1.08 -8.81
C SER A 337 -28.70 2.59 -8.63
N ILE A 338 -28.94 3.34 -9.71
CA ILE A 338 -29.17 4.78 -9.66
C ILE A 338 -30.41 5.11 -8.84
N ARG A 339 -31.53 4.41 -9.09
CA ARG A 339 -32.78 4.62 -8.31
C ARG A 339 -32.59 4.31 -6.83
N VAL A 340 -31.85 3.26 -6.49
CA VAL A 340 -31.55 2.90 -5.09
C VAL A 340 -30.71 4.00 -4.44
N TYR A 341 -29.72 4.53 -5.16
CA TYR A 341 -28.91 5.66 -4.70
C TYR A 341 -29.73 6.93 -4.43
N GLU A 342 -30.60 7.32 -5.36
CA GLU A 342 -31.46 8.49 -5.16
C GLU A 342 -32.41 8.30 -3.97
N LEU A 343 -32.98 7.09 -3.81
CA LEU A 343 -33.81 6.76 -2.65
C LEU A 343 -33.02 6.83 -1.34
N ARG A 344 -31.77 6.34 -1.32
CA ARG A 344 -30.89 6.45 -0.16
C ARG A 344 -30.61 7.90 0.19
N LYS A 345 -30.23 8.72 -0.80
CA LYS A 345 -29.93 10.15 -0.61
C LYS A 345 -31.14 10.91 -0.06
N LEU A 346 -32.34 10.64 -0.60
CA LEU A 346 -33.58 11.22 -0.10
C LEU A 346 -33.86 10.80 1.35
N ALA A 347 -33.79 9.48 1.63
CA ALA A 347 -34.05 8.95 2.96
C ALA A 347 -33.06 9.48 4.02
N GLU A 348 -31.79 9.66 3.67
CA GLU A 348 -30.78 10.22 4.56
C GLU A 348 -31.03 11.70 4.87
N ASN A 349 -31.45 12.48 3.87
CA ASN A 349 -31.83 13.87 4.05
C ASN A 349 -33.07 14.00 4.96
N GLU A 350 -34.12 13.21 4.70
CA GLU A 350 -35.34 13.18 5.53
C GLU A 350 -35.05 12.70 6.95
N TRP A 351 -34.19 11.69 7.11
CA TRP A 351 -33.77 11.18 8.41
C TRP A 351 -33.01 12.24 9.22
N THR A 352 -32.12 12.99 8.55
CA THR A 352 -31.35 14.07 9.17
C THR A 352 -32.28 15.20 9.59
N GLN A 353 -33.18 15.65 8.70
CA GLN A 353 -34.19 16.67 9.03
C GLN A 353 -35.09 16.26 10.20
N ALA A 354 -35.60 15.03 10.19
CA ALA A 354 -36.39 14.50 11.29
C ALA A 354 -35.59 14.41 12.60
N SER A 355 -34.28 14.19 12.52
CA SER A 355 -33.40 14.07 13.69
C SER A 355 -32.92 15.42 14.24
N SER A 356 -32.97 16.48 13.44
CA SER A 356 -32.52 17.83 13.79
C SER A 356 -33.67 18.77 14.19
N ALA A 357 -34.91 18.28 14.25
CA ALA A 357 -36.04 19.09 14.65
C ALA A 357 -35.99 19.42 16.15
N GLU A 358 -35.81 20.71 16.46
CA GLU A 358 -35.86 21.24 17.83
C GLU A 358 -37.31 21.24 18.36
N ASP A 359 -37.49 21.12 19.68
CA ASP A 359 -38.77 21.14 20.41
C ASP A 359 -39.77 19.99 20.16
N ILE A 360 -39.29 18.81 19.72
CA ILE A 360 -40.12 17.59 19.58
C ILE A 360 -39.94 16.67 20.79
N SER A 361 -41.04 16.08 21.29
CA SER A 361 -40.98 15.08 22.37
C SER A 361 -40.21 13.82 21.91
N ALA A 362 -39.60 13.09 22.84
CA ALA A 362 -38.85 11.88 22.50
C ALA A 362 -39.70 10.82 21.77
N ASP A 363 -40.98 10.72 22.11
CA ASP A 363 -41.93 9.80 21.47
C ASP A 363 -42.32 10.25 20.06
N ASP A 364 -42.58 11.56 19.87
CA ASP A 364 -42.90 12.12 18.56
C ASP A 364 -41.69 12.02 17.60
N LEU A 365 -40.48 12.24 18.10
CA LEU A 365 -39.23 12.06 17.35
C LEU A 365 -39.05 10.60 16.93
N ALA A 366 -39.29 9.65 17.83
CA ALA A 366 -39.24 8.24 17.53
C ALA A 366 -40.30 7.82 16.49
N GLN A 367 -41.51 8.39 16.57
CA GLN A 367 -42.58 8.15 15.61
C GLN A 367 -42.24 8.70 14.22
N GLN A 368 -41.68 9.92 14.14
CA GLN A 368 -41.23 10.51 12.88
C GLN A 368 -40.12 9.68 12.23
N ARG A 369 -39.10 9.28 13.00
CA ARG A 369 -38.03 8.40 12.51
C ARG A 369 -38.56 7.07 11.99
N ARG A 370 -39.49 6.45 12.71
CA ARG A 370 -40.16 5.21 12.26
C ARG A 370 -40.90 5.39 10.95
N ARG A 371 -41.59 6.53 10.78
CA ARG A 371 -42.29 6.84 9.55
C ARG A 371 -41.33 7.00 8.38
N VAL A 372 -40.28 7.81 8.51
CA VAL A 372 -39.26 8.02 7.47
C VAL A 372 -38.61 6.69 7.07
N ALA A 373 -38.20 5.88 8.05
CA ALA A 373 -37.59 4.57 7.78
C ALA A 373 -38.57 3.59 7.10
N ALA A 374 -39.85 3.58 7.47
CA ALA A 374 -40.86 2.74 6.84
C ALA A 374 -41.14 3.18 5.40
N GLU A 375 -41.25 4.48 5.14
CA GLU A 375 -41.44 5.04 3.79
C GLU A 375 -40.22 4.76 2.91
N ALA A 376 -39.02 4.98 3.41
CA ALA A 376 -37.76 4.69 2.73
C ALA A 376 -37.62 3.20 2.39
N ARG A 377 -37.93 2.31 3.35
CA ARG A 377 -37.92 0.86 3.12
C ARG A 377 -38.94 0.42 2.07
N ALA A 378 -40.16 0.95 2.15
CA ALA A 378 -41.20 0.65 1.16
C ALA A 378 -40.80 1.15 -0.25
N GLY A 379 -40.10 2.28 -0.34
CA GLY A 379 -39.51 2.77 -1.60
C GLY A 379 -38.45 1.80 -2.13
N LEU A 380 -37.55 1.33 -1.27
CA LEU A 380 -36.49 0.40 -1.62
C LEU A 380 -37.04 -0.95 -2.09
N GLU A 381 -38.06 -1.51 -1.42
CA GLU A 381 -38.73 -2.78 -1.77
C GLU A 381 -39.44 -2.73 -3.14
N LYS A 382 -39.79 -1.54 -3.63
CA LYS A 382 -40.34 -1.37 -4.98
C LYS A 382 -39.26 -1.51 -6.07
N VAL A 383 -38.00 -1.20 -5.74
CA VAL A 383 -36.87 -1.13 -6.68
C VAL A 383 -36.00 -2.39 -6.61
N LEU A 384 -35.65 -2.84 -5.41
CA LEU A 384 -34.89 -4.07 -5.14
C LEU A 384 -35.79 -5.11 -4.48
N ARG A 385 -35.72 -6.37 -4.93
CA ARG A 385 -36.55 -7.47 -4.42
C ARG A 385 -35.74 -8.72 -4.19
N GLY A 386 -36.17 -9.56 -3.25
CA GLY A 386 -35.54 -10.84 -2.95
C GLY A 386 -34.10 -10.69 -2.46
N LYS A 387 -33.20 -11.55 -2.94
CA LYS A 387 -31.81 -11.62 -2.49
C LYS A 387 -31.02 -10.30 -2.60
N PRO A 388 -31.09 -9.53 -3.71
CA PRO A 388 -30.42 -8.22 -3.80
C PRO A 388 -30.79 -7.24 -2.68
N LEU A 389 -32.06 -7.20 -2.28
CA LEU A 389 -32.54 -6.33 -1.21
C LEU A 389 -31.96 -6.76 0.14
N GLU A 390 -32.04 -8.06 0.46
CA GLU A 390 -31.53 -8.61 1.71
C GLU A 390 -30.02 -8.36 1.87
N GLU A 391 -29.27 -8.50 0.78
CA GLU A 391 -27.83 -8.27 0.80
C GLU A 391 -27.49 -6.79 0.96
N TYR A 392 -28.18 -5.92 0.23
CA TYR A 392 -28.00 -4.47 0.34
C TYR A 392 -28.27 -3.95 1.76
N LEU A 393 -29.38 -4.39 2.38
CA LEU A 393 -29.74 -3.98 3.76
C LEU A 393 -28.74 -4.44 4.82
N LYS A 394 -27.99 -5.52 4.57
CA LYS A 394 -26.95 -6.03 5.49
C LYS A 394 -25.64 -5.26 5.38
N ARG A 395 -25.25 -4.89 4.16
CA ARG A 395 -23.94 -4.30 3.90
C ARG A 395 -23.91 -2.79 4.12
N ASP A 396 -25.03 -2.11 3.86
CA ASP A 396 -25.08 -0.65 3.93
C ASP A 396 -25.29 -0.13 5.37
N PRO A 397 -24.35 0.65 5.92
CA PRO A 397 -24.42 1.11 7.32
C PRO A 397 -25.63 2.00 7.62
N PHE A 398 -26.10 2.77 6.65
CA PHE A 398 -27.25 3.66 6.83
C PHE A 398 -28.52 2.84 7.04
N TRP A 399 -28.76 1.85 6.19
CA TRP A 399 -29.94 0.99 6.30
C TRP A 399 -29.90 0.12 7.55
N PHE A 400 -28.72 -0.36 7.93
CA PHE A 400 -28.53 -1.05 9.21
C PHE A 400 -28.93 -0.17 10.40
N ARG A 401 -28.45 1.08 10.45
CA ARG A 401 -28.78 2.04 11.52
C ARG A 401 -30.27 2.31 11.64
N ILE A 402 -30.92 2.72 10.55
CA ILE A 402 -32.35 3.08 10.61
C ILE A 402 -33.24 1.86 10.92
N SER A 403 -32.82 0.65 10.54
CA SER A 403 -33.56 -0.58 10.86
C SER A 403 -33.52 -0.95 12.35
N ARG A 404 -32.45 -0.58 13.06
CA ARG A 404 -32.32 -0.80 14.52
C ARG A 404 -33.12 0.21 15.33
N ASP A 405 -33.09 1.47 14.94
CA ASP A 405 -33.77 2.57 15.65
C ASP A 405 -35.30 2.50 15.53
N THR A 406 -35.79 1.69 14.57
CA THR A 406 -37.22 1.45 14.37
C THR A 406 -37.77 0.22 15.09
N GLN A 407 -36.91 -0.64 15.67
CA GLN A 407 -37.40 -1.76 16.48
C GLN A 407 -37.90 -1.28 17.86
N PRO A 408 -39.08 -1.72 18.30
CA PRO A 408 -39.57 -1.39 19.63
C PRO A 408 -38.68 -2.05 20.70
N GLY A 409 -37.90 -1.25 21.44
CA GLY A 409 -37.16 -1.69 22.63
C GLY A 409 -35.63 -1.48 22.61
N THR A 410 -35.03 -0.92 21.57
CA THR A 410 -33.57 -0.73 21.44
C THR A 410 -33.06 0.68 21.76
N SER A 411 -33.95 1.61 22.13
CA SER A 411 -33.54 2.95 22.59
C SER A 411 -32.89 2.84 23.97
N GLY A 412 -31.55 2.73 24.00
CA GLY A 412 -30.79 2.78 25.25
C GLY A 412 -29.54 1.92 25.28
N ALA A 413 -28.54 2.23 24.45
CA ALA A 413 -27.14 2.02 24.84
C ALA A 413 -26.28 3.02 24.08
N PRO A 414 -25.65 4.01 24.76
CA PRO A 414 -24.63 4.82 24.11
C PRO A 414 -23.46 3.93 23.71
N ALA A 415 -22.95 4.12 22.50
CA ALA A 415 -21.65 3.58 22.12
C ALA A 415 -20.60 4.22 23.04
N GLN A 416 -19.88 3.38 23.80
CA GLN A 416 -18.61 3.75 24.44
C GLN A 416 -17.48 3.52 23.45
#